data_AF-X1FF22-F1
#
_entry.id   AF-X1FF22-F1
#
_cell.length_a   1.000
_cell.length_b   1.000
_cell.length_c   1.000
_cell.angle_alpha   90.00
_cell.angle_beta   90.00
_cell.angle_gamma   90.00
#
_symmetry.space_group_name_H-M   'P 1'
#
loop_
_entity.id
_entity.type
_entity.pdbx_description
1 polymer ?
#
loop_
_entity_poly.entity_id
_entity_poly.type
_entity_poly.pdbx_seq_one_letter_code
_entity_poly.pdbx_strand_id
1 'polypeptide(L)'
;LPLMTATPLISRIKILANMNIADHHRPQDGQFSVTTRGGQSIDIRVGTTATVYGEMAALRLLDKSRAIMTLSELGFLPESLAKYQEMQFP
;
A
#
# COMPACT_ATOMS: atom_id res chain seq x y z
N LEU A 1 1.50 -20.11 -9.36
CA LEU A 1 2.48 -19.77 -10.42
C LEU A 1 3.67 -20.71 -10.30
N PRO A 2 4.33 -21.09 -11.41
CA PRO A 2 5.58 -21.84 -11.35
C PRO A 2 6.64 -21.09 -10.51
N LEU A 3 7.48 -21.82 -9.76
CA LEU A 3 8.51 -21.21 -8.90
C LEU A 3 9.49 -20.32 -9.69
N MET A 4 9.80 -20.71 -10.93
CA MET A 4 10.66 -19.93 -11.85
C MET A 4 10.10 -18.54 -12.19
N THR A 5 8.80 -18.30 -12.01
CA THR A 5 8.16 -17.00 -12.30
C THR A 5 8.36 -16.00 -11.15
N ALA A 6 8.70 -16.45 -9.94
CA ALA A 6 8.85 -15.56 -8.79
C ALA A 6 10.01 -14.57 -8.97
N THR A 7 11.18 -15.03 -9.38
CA THR A 7 12.39 -14.19 -9.58
C THR A 7 12.19 -13.02 -10.55
N PRO A 8 11.68 -13.22 -11.79
CA PRO A 8 11.46 -12.11 -12.71
C PRO A 8 10.38 -11.13 -12.20
N LEU A 9 9.37 -11.61 -11.47
CA LEU A 9 8.36 -10.74 -10.86
C LEU A 9 8.95 -9.86 -9.74
N ILE A 10 9.76 -10.44 -8.85
CA ILE A 10 10.45 -9.69 -7.79
C ILE A 10 11.39 -8.65 -8.40
N SER A 11 12.15 -9.00 -9.43
CA SER A 11 13.03 -8.06 -10.13
C SER A 11 12.23 -6.89 -10.72
N ARG A 12 11.09 -7.17 -11.38
CA ARG A 12 10.23 -6.11 -11.91
C ARG A 12 9.67 -5.19 -10.82
N ILE A 13 9.24 -5.77 -9.70
CA ILE A 13 8.74 -5.01 -8.54
C ILE A 13 9.85 -4.13 -7.95
N LYS A 14 11.06 -4.65 -7.81
CA LYS A 14 12.21 -3.88 -7.33
C LYS A 14 12.55 -2.70 -8.23
N ILE A 15 12.54 -2.89 -9.54
CA ILE A 15 12.75 -1.81 -10.51
C ILE A 15 11.69 -0.73 -10.35
N LEU A 16 10.40 -1.11 -10.27
CA LEU A 16 9.31 -0.15 -10.12
C LEU A 16 9.45 0.67 -8.83
N ALA A 17 9.81 0.01 -7.73
CA ALA A 17 9.93 0.62 -6.40
C ALA A 17 11.32 1.22 -6.09
N ASN A 18 12.20 1.32 -7.09
CA ASN A 18 13.57 1.85 -6.96
C ASN A 18 14.44 1.13 -5.90
N MET A 19 14.34 -0.19 -5.84
CA MET A 19 15.10 -1.07 -4.94
C MET A 19 16.29 -1.74 -5.64
N ASN A 20 17.28 -2.20 -4.87
CA ASN A 20 18.46 -2.87 -5.40
C ASN A 20 18.13 -4.30 -5.87
N ILE A 21 18.13 -4.50 -7.19
CA ILE A 21 17.86 -5.80 -7.83
C ILE A 21 18.95 -6.83 -7.60
N ALA A 22 20.19 -6.42 -7.30
CA ALA A 22 21.31 -7.33 -7.10
C ALA A 22 21.38 -7.85 -5.65
N ASP A 23 20.71 -7.18 -4.72
CA ASP A 23 20.65 -7.60 -3.32
C ASP A 23 19.37 -8.38 -3.04
N HIS A 24 19.50 -9.64 -2.67
CA HIS A 24 18.38 -10.54 -2.34
C HIS A 24 18.36 -10.94 -0.86
N HIS A 25 19.30 -10.46 -0.05
CA HIS A 25 19.52 -10.96 1.31
C HIS A 25 18.97 -10.03 2.38
N ARG A 26 19.06 -8.71 2.15
CA ARG A 26 18.54 -7.71 3.09
C ARG A 26 17.08 -7.39 2.76
N PRO A 27 16.22 -7.20 3.78
CA PRO A 27 14.91 -6.60 3.57
C PRO A 27 15.03 -5.24 2.89
N GLN A 28 14.12 -4.93 1.98
CA GLN A 28 14.09 -3.65 1.27
C GLN A 28 12.69 -3.09 1.26
N ASP A 29 12.59 -1.77 1.36
CA ASP A 29 11.34 -1.04 1.28
C ASP A 29 11.43 -0.04 0.13
N GLY A 30 10.32 0.10 -0.61
CA GLY A 30 10.20 1.04 -1.71
C GLY A 30 8.76 1.43 -1.95
N GLN A 31 8.56 2.33 -2.91
CA GLN A 31 7.22 2.74 -3.30
C GLN A 31 7.18 3.16 -4.77
N PHE A 32 6.02 3.02 -5.39
CA PHE A 32 5.78 3.50 -6.74
C PHE A 32 4.30 3.83 -6.93
N SER A 33 4.01 4.71 -7.88
CA SER A 33 2.63 5.10 -8.21
C SER A 33 2.23 4.52 -9.55
N VAL A 34 0.97 4.08 -9.66
CA VAL A 34 0.37 3.66 -10.92
C VAL A 34 -0.94 4.38 -11.15
N THR A 35 -1.21 4.69 -12.41
CA THR A 35 -2.51 5.17 -12.84
C THR A 35 -3.27 4.00 -13.45
N THR A 36 -4.42 3.66 -12.87
CA THR A 36 -5.28 2.61 -13.40
C THR A 36 -5.89 3.04 -14.73
N ARG A 37 -6.46 2.08 -15.49
CA ARG A 37 -7.21 2.39 -16.72
C ARG A 37 -8.39 3.34 -16.47
N GLY A 38 -8.96 3.36 -15.26
CA GLY A 38 -10.02 4.27 -14.86
C GLY A 38 -9.54 5.65 -14.41
N GLY A 39 -8.24 5.97 -14.57
CA GLY A 39 -7.66 7.26 -14.18
C GLY A 39 -7.35 7.41 -12.69
N GLN A 40 -7.68 6.42 -11.87
CA GLN A 40 -7.39 6.46 -10.42
C GLN A 40 -5.89 6.28 -10.18
N SER A 41 -5.31 7.17 -9.38
CA SER A 41 -3.92 7.07 -8.92
C SER A 41 -3.83 6.21 -7.66
N ILE A 42 -3.05 5.14 -7.74
CA ILE A 42 -2.78 4.23 -6.61
C ILE A 42 -1.30 4.37 -6.26
N ASP A 43 -1.04 4.70 -5.01
CA ASP A 43 0.30 4.66 -4.43
C ASP A 43 0.54 3.27 -3.87
N ILE A 44 1.62 2.62 -4.27
CA ILE A 44 1.93 1.25 -3.88
C ILE A 44 3.20 1.29 -3.04
N ARG A 45 3.09 0.86 -1.79
CA ARG A 45 4.23 0.61 -0.92
C ARG A 45 4.62 -0.86 -1.02
N VAL A 46 5.91 -1.12 -1.13
CA VAL A 46 6.46 -2.46 -1.33
C VAL A 46 7.47 -2.72 -0.22
N GLY A 47 7.36 -3.88 0.42
CA GLY A 47 8.43 -4.45 1.24
C GLY A 47 8.86 -5.78 0.66
N THR A 48 10.16 -6.05 0.60
CA THR A 48 10.71 -7.36 0.25
C THR A 48 11.54 -7.94 1.38
N THR A 49 11.58 -9.25 1.47
CA THR A 49 12.40 -9.96 2.47
C THR A 49 12.88 -11.31 1.92
N ALA A 50 14.06 -11.73 2.37
CA ALA A 50 14.60 -13.05 2.07
C ALA A 50 13.80 -14.14 2.79
N THR A 51 13.60 -15.27 2.11
CA THR A 51 12.91 -16.47 2.61
C THR A 51 13.66 -17.72 2.17
N VAL A 52 13.28 -18.88 2.71
CA VAL A 52 13.91 -20.17 2.35
C VAL A 52 13.74 -20.56 0.87
N TYR A 53 12.76 -19.97 0.16
CA TYR A 53 12.46 -20.27 -1.24
C TYR A 53 12.83 -19.12 -2.19
N GLY A 54 13.66 -18.17 -1.76
CA GLY A 54 14.01 -16.97 -2.50
C GLY A 54 13.45 -15.73 -1.81
N GLU A 55 12.89 -14.79 -2.58
CA GLU A 55 12.46 -13.50 -2.04
C GLU A 55 10.94 -13.35 -2.06
N MET A 56 10.37 -12.84 -0.97
CA MET A 56 8.95 -12.49 -0.86
C MET A 56 8.80 -10.97 -1.02
N ALA A 57 7.75 -10.53 -1.73
CA ALA A 57 7.30 -9.15 -1.72
C ALA A 57 5.88 -9.01 -1.16
N ALA A 58 5.67 -8.02 -0.30
CA ALA A 58 4.37 -7.58 0.17
C ALA A 58 4.06 -6.20 -0.43
N LEU A 59 2.89 -6.06 -1.06
CA LEU A 59 2.45 -4.82 -1.70
C LEU A 59 1.23 -4.28 -0.95
N ARG A 60 1.28 -3.01 -0.56
CA ARG A 60 0.16 -2.28 0.03
C ARG A 60 -0.28 -1.20 -0.93
N LEU A 61 -1.52 -1.31 -1.38
CA LEU A 61 -2.15 -0.36 -2.30
C LEU A 61 -2.87 0.71 -1.46
N LEU A 62 -2.54 1.97 -1.72
CA LEU A 62 -3.16 3.13 -1.11
C LEU A 62 -3.90 3.92 -2.19
N ASP A 63 -5.23 3.89 -2.10
CA ASP A 63 -6.11 4.70 -2.93
C ASP A 63 -6.23 6.12 -2.34
N LYS A 64 -5.62 7.09 -3.01
CA LYS A 64 -5.63 8.49 -2.55
C LYS A 64 -7.03 9.13 -2.62
N SER A 65 -7.98 8.56 -3.36
CA SER A 65 -9.34 9.09 -3.45
C SER A 65 -10.18 8.82 -2.21
N ARG A 66 -9.83 7.80 -1.41
CA ARG A 66 -10.58 7.40 -0.20
C ARG A 66 -10.18 8.15 1.06
N ALA A 67 -9.14 8.98 1.01
CA ALA A 67 -8.53 9.57 2.20
C ALA A 67 -9.34 10.73 2.83
N ILE A 68 -10.48 11.11 2.24
CA ILE A 68 -11.32 12.19 2.76
C ILE A 68 -12.69 11.59 3.12
N MET A 69 -12.80 11.05 4.32
CA MET A 69 -14.10 10.76 4.94
C MET A 69 -14.49 11.94 5.81
N THR A 70 -15.71 12.43 5.65
CA THR A 70 -16.31 13.38 6.58
C THR A 70 -16.60 12.69 7.91
N LEU A 71 -16.71 13.46 9.00
CA LEU A 71 -17.02 12.92 10.33
C LEU A 71 -18.32 12.10 10.34
N SER A 72 -19.33 12.52 9.58
CA SER A 72 -20.61 11.81 9.40
C SER A 72 -20.47 10.45 8.70
N GLU A 73 -19.45 10.28 7.86
CA GLU A 73 -19.22 9.04 7.11
C GLU A 73 -18.43 7.99 7.92
N LEU A 74 -17.91 8.36 9.10
CA LEU A 74 -17.14 7.45 9.96
C LEU A 74 -17.99 6.38 10.66
N GLY A 75 -19.32 6.42 10.48
CA GLY A 75 -20.23 5.40 11.03
C GLY A 75 -20.58 5.60 12.50
N PHE A 76 -20.52 6.85 12.99
CA PHE A 76 -21.03 7.17 14.33
C PHE A 76 -22.53 6.86 14.43
N LEU A 77 -22.95 6.34 15.59
CA LEU A 77 -24.35 6.42 15.99
C LEU A 77 -24.76 7.90 16.12
N PRO A 78 -25.99 8.29 15.76
CA PRO A 78 -26.42 9.69 15.76
C PRO A 78 -26.13 10.43 17.07
N GLU A 79 -26.39 9.79 18.21
CA GLU A 79 -26.13 10.33 19.55
C GLU A 79 -24.64 10.50 19.87
N SER A 80 -23.78 9.63 19.31
CA SER A 80 -22.33 9.73 19.48
C SER A 80 -21.74 10.84 18.61
N LEU A 81 -22.28 11.02 17.41
CA LEU A 81 -21.91 12.11 16.50
C LEU A 81 -22.26 13.46 17.13
N ALA A 82 -23.47 13.61 17.67
CA ALA A 82 -23.92 14.85 18.31
C ALA A 82 -23.01 15.24 19.49
N LYS A 83 -22.72 14.29 20.39
CA LYS A 83 -21.79 14.54 21.51
C LYS A 83 -20.39 14.92 21.05
N TYR A 84 -19.89 14.26 20.00
CA TYR A 84 -18.56 14.58 19.45
C TYR A 84 -18.53 16.00 18.86
N GLN A 85 -19.58 16.40 18.15
CA GLN A 85 -19.70 17.75 17.58
C GLN A 85 -19.80 18.83 18.67
N GLU A 86 -20.53 18.56 19.76
CA GLU A 86 -20.60 19.46 20.94
C GLU A 86 -19.25 19.63 21.64
N MET A 87 -18.42 18.58 21.70
CA MET A 87 -17.08 18.67 22.31
C MET A 87 -16.06 19.41 21.42
N GLN A 88 -16.24 19.37 20.10
CA GLN A 88 -15.29 19.95 19.16
C GLN A 88 -15.41 21.47 19.02
N PHE A 89 -16.54 22.05 19.44
CA PHE A 89 -16.78 23.49 19.46
C PHE A 89 -17.34 23.91 20.83
N PRO A 90 -16.49 24.34 21.78
CA PRO A 90 -16.96 25.01 23.00
C PRO A 90 -17.60 26.37 22.71
#